data_AF-A0A922JUX8-F1
#
_entry.id   AF-A0A922JUX8-F1
#
_cell.length_a   1.000
_cell.length_b   1.000
_cell.length_c   1.000
_cell.angle_alpha   90.00
_cell.angle_beta   90.00
_cell.angle_gamma   90.00
#
_symmetry.space_group_name_H-M   'P 1'
#
loop_
_entity.id
_entity.type
_entity.pdbx_description
1 polymer ?
#
loop_
_entity_poly.entity_id
_entity_poly.type
_entity_poly.pdbx_seq_one_letter_code
_entity_poly.pdbx_strand_id
1 'polypeptide(L)'
;MGVGWSSQKLYPYFPQGGQLKSDSDYEEKGQHGLRVVHRKALLEALAEEVPIDSIRFSSKLKSIENQTQEGSSFTIIHMEDGASIKAKALIGCDGVHSVVARWLGLTAPVNSGRWAVRGLAVFPDGHGLNHESQQFVTIGKRAGFAPINDNEIYWFLVCKFSSKEVTDNLAKDFPPLYLRVVQHSDLSTLTWAPLMSRFPWDLIFGSLSKGNITVAGDALYPMTPDLGQGGCAALEDAVVLGRHIGNLNIRNKRLVAGEPLAGALERYTKERRWRAATLITGSYLSGWVQQDGSGWWMKFFRDVIFYRLLFTRIFNFIQYDCGVLPFLIYSF
;
A
#
# COMPACT_ATOMS: atom_id res chain seq x y z
N MET A 1 15.80 24.58 25.45
CA MET A 1 16.24 24.27 24.07
C MET A 1 14.99 23.87 23.29
N GLY A 2 14.53 24.69 22.35
CA GLY A 2 13.28 24.44 21.64
C GLY A 2 13.38 23.17 20.80
N VAL A 3 12.40 22.28 20.91
CA VAL A 3 12.25 21.11 20.04
C VAL A 3 11.97 21.64 18.63
N GLY A 4 12.94 21.58 17.73
CA GLY A 4 12.79 22.07 16.37
C GLY A 4 12.08 21.04 15.49
N TRP A 5 11.02 21.44 14.81
CA TRP A 5 10.36 20.66 13.74
C TRP A 5 10.72 21.22 12.37
N SER A 6 10.71 20.37 11.36
CA SER A 6 10.75 20.80 9.95
C SER A 6 9.43 20.44 9.26
N SER A 7 8.86 21.41 8.54
CA SER A 7 7.68 21.20 7.69
C SER A 7 8.13 20.93 6.26
N GLN A 8 7.61 19.88 5.65
CA GLN A 8 7.77 19.60 4.23
C GLN A 8 6.37 19.50 3.62
N LYS A 9 6.14 20.25 2.55
CA LYS A 9 4.97 20.01 1.71
C LYS A 9 5.19 18.69 0.98
N LEU A 10 4.20 17.80 0.98
CA LEU A 10 4.18 16.61 0.14
C LEU A 10 3.82 17.04 -1.29
N TYR A 11 4.69 17.80 -1.94
CA TYR A 11 4.63 17.91 -3.39
C TYR A 11 5.37 16.71 -4.00
N PRO A 12 4.94 16.21 -5.17
CA PRO A 12 5.87 15.48 -6.00
C PRO A 12 7.02 16.43 -6.36
N TYR A 13 8.18 16.26 -5.70
CA TYR A 13 9.37 17.01 -6.07
C TYR A 13 9.82 16.49 -7.43
N PHE A 14 9.38 17.14 -8.50
CA PHE A 14 9.90 16.92 -9.85
C PHE A 14 11.21 17.72 -10.00
N PRO A 15 12.35 17.08 -10.30
CA PRO A 15 13.55 17.84 -10.59
C PRO A 15 13.44 18.39 -12.01
N GLN A 16 13.25 19.70 -12.13
CA GLN A 16 14.04 20.53 -13.05
C GLN A 16 13.76 22.00 -12.78
N GLY A 17 14.82 22.80 -12.74
CA GLY A 17 14.73 24.23 -12.50
C GLY A 17 13.79 24.91 -13.50
N GLY A 18 12.93 25.78 -12.99
CA GLY A 18 12.05 26.64 -13.79
C GLY A 18 10.63 26.68 -13.25
N GLN A 19 10.33 27.72 -12.47
CA GLN A 19 9.01 28.28 -12.15
C GLN A 19 7.87 27.37 -11.66
N LEU A 20 7.25 27.79 -10.55
CA LEU A 20 5.98 27.30 -10.04
C LEU A 20 4.92 27.33 -11.17
N LYS A 21 4.35 26.18 -11.50
CA LYS A 21 3.18 26.06 -12.38
C LYS A 21 1.98 25.59 -11.56
N SER A 22 0.84 26.23 -11.77
CA SER A 22 -0.43 26.00 -11.06
C SER A 22 -1.08 24.67 -11.45
N ASP A 23 -2.01 24.18 -10.62
CA ASP A 23 -2.80 22.96 -10.85
C ASP A 23 -3.47 22.89 -12.24
N SER A 24 -3.76 24.05 -12.85
CA SER A 24 -4.28 24.16 -14.23
C SER A 24 -3.34 23.60 -15.30
N ASP A 25 -2.02 23.69 -15.12
CA ASP A 25 -1.03 23.19 -16.09
C ASP A 25 -0.89 21.65 -16.05
N TYR A 26 -1.38 21.01 -14.97
CA TYR A 26 -1.32 19.56 -14.78
C TYR A 26 -2.51 18.83 -15.41
N GLU A 27 -3.68 19.47 -15.47
CA GLU A 27 -4.85 18.93 -16.18
C GLU A 27 -4.61 18.83 -17.69
N GLU A 28 -3.86 19.77 -18.28
CA GLU A 28 -3.56 19.81 -19.72
C GLU A 28 -2.66 18.66 -20.22
N LYS A 29 -1.97 17.96 -19.31
CA LYS A 29 -1.04 16.85 -19.64
C LYS A 29 -1.53 15.45 -19.23
N GLY A 30 -2.76 15.32 -18.72
CA GLY A 30 -3.30 14.03 -18.27
C GLY A 30 -2.53 13.42 -17.08
N GLN A 31 -1.70 14.20 -16.38
CA GLN A 31 -0.99 13.77 -15.17
C GLN A 31 -1.84 14.14 -13.96
N HIS A 32 -2.73 13.23 -13.56
CA HIS A 32 -3.50 13.42 -12.33
C HIS A 32 -2.57 13.41 -11.10
N GLY A 33 -2.65 14.46 -10.29
CA GLY A 33 -1.94 14.56 -9.00
C GLY A 33 -2.42 13.55 -7.97
N LEU A 34 -1.81 13.58 -6.78
CA LEU A 34 -2.22 12.76 -5.63
C LEU A 34 -3.70 13.01 -5.31
N ARG A 35 -4.51 11.94 -5.28
CA ARG A 35 -5.90 12.00 -4.79
C ARG A 35 -6.02 11.26 -3.47
N VAL A 36 -6.60 11.94 -2.50
CA VAL A 36 -6.89 11.39 -1.18
C VAL A 36 -8.37 11.04 -1.16
N VAL A 37 -8.70 9.80 -0.81
CA VAL A 37 -10.07 9.32 -0.73
C VAL A 37 -10.30 8.54 0.55
N HIS A 38 -11.55 8.47 0.99
CA HIS A 38 -11.94 7.56 2.06
C HIS A 38 -11.68 6.12 1.63
N ARG A 39 -10.96 5.37 2.47
CA ARG A 39 -10.72 3.93 2.23
C ARG A 39 -12.03 3.16 2.10
N LYS A 40 -13.01 3.49 2.94
CA LYS A 40 -14.34 2.86 2.90
C LYS A 40 -15.03 3.10 1.55
N ALA A 41 -15.11 4.36 1.12
CA ALA A 41 -15.74 4.72 -0.15
C ALA A 41 -15.05 4.05 -1.36
N LEU A 42 -13.70 3.99 -1.36
CA LEU A 42 -12.96 3.28 -2.41
C LEU A 42 -13.28 1.77 -2.42
N LEU A 43 -13.35 1.13 -1.25
CA LEU A 43 -13.68 -0.30 -1.17
C LEU A 43 -15.13 -0.58 -1.56
N GLU A 44 -16.07 0.28 -1.19
CA GLU A 44 -17.49 0.17 -1.58
C GLU A 44 -17.62 0.29 -3.10
N ALA A 45 -17.01 1.32 -3.70
CA ALA A 45 -17.03 1.49 -5.15
C ALA A 45 -16.44 0.27 -5.89
N LEU A 46 -15.32 -0.29 -5.40
CA LEU A 46 -14.74 -1.50 -6.00
C LEU A 46 -15.61 -2.76 -5.80
N ALA A 47 -16.34 -2.85 -4.69
CA ALA A 47 -17.22 -3.98 -4.40
C ALA A 47 -18.52 -3.93 -5.23
N GLU A 48 -19.01 -2.74 -5.55
CA GLU A 48 -20.19 -2.54 -6.40
C GLU A 48 -19.95 -2.95 -7.86
N GLU A 49 -18.70 -2.95 -8.32
CA GLU A 49 -18.30 -3.33 -9.68
C GLU A 49 -18.17 -4.84 -9.91
N VAL A 50 -18.30 -5.68 -8.86
CA VAL A 50 -18.27 -7.14 -8.99
C VAL A 50 -19.68 -7.75 -8.93
N PRO A 51 -19.93 -8.90 -9.59
CA PRO A 51 -21.25 -9.56 -9.54
C PRO A 51 -21.74 -9.83 -8.11
N ILE A 52 -23.06 -9.77 -7.90
CA ILE A 52 -23.72 -9.74 -6.58
C ILE A 52 -23.38 -10.90 -5.62
N ASP A 53 -22.86 -12.02 -6.14
CA ASP A 53 -22.46 -13.20 -5.35
C ASP A 53 -20.93 -13.43 -5.27
N SER A 54 -20.13 -12.45 -5.70
CA SER A 54 -18.67 -12.59 -5.77
C SER A 54 -17.99 -12.43 -4.40
N ILE A 55 -18.64 -11.75 -3.46
CA ILE A 55 -18.08 -11.45 -2.13
C ILE A 55 -18.85 -12.24 -1.07
N ARG A 56 -18.12 -13.01 -0.26
CA ARG A 56 -18.66 -13.74 0.89
C ARG A 56 -18.03 -13.23 2.18
N PHE A 57 -18.84 -12.61 3.04
CA PHE A 57 -18.40 -12.18 4.37
C PHE A 57 -18.39 -13.34 5.36
N SER A 58 -17.81 -13.10 6.54
CA SER A 58 -17.67 -14.11 7.61
C SER A 58 -16.99 -15.42 7.16
N SER A 59 -16.19 -15.34 6.09
CA SER A 59 -15.56 -16.47 5.42
C SER A 59 -14.05 -16.45 5.68
N LYS A 60 -13.65 -16.87 6.89
CA LYS A 60 -12.23 -16.83 7.28
C LYS A 60 -11.48 -18.08 6.83
N LEU A 61 -10.38 -17.86 6.10
CA LEU A 61 -9.47 -18.90 5.64
C LEU A 61 -8.71 -19.51 6.83
N LYS A 62 -8.76 -20.84 6.95
CA LYS A 62 -8.03 -21.61 7.97
C LYS A 62 -6.74 -22.22 7.40
N SER A 63 -6.85 -22.95 6.29
CA SER A 63 -5.73 -23.62 5.64
C SER A 63 -6.01 -23.88 4.16
N ILE A 64 -4.97 -24.23 3.40
CA ILE A 64 -5.08 -24.60 2.00
C ILE A 64 -4.30 -25.87 1.70
N GLU A 65 -4.82 -26.66 0.77
CA GLU A 65 -4.20 -27.89 0.28
C GLU A 65 -4.21 -27.88 -1.25
N ASN A 66 -3.10 -28.30 -1.87
CA ASN A 66 -3.05 -28.50 -3.31
C ASN A 66 -3.25 -29.99 -3.59
N GLN A 67 -4.17 -30.31 -4.50
CA GLN A 67 -4.45 -31.66 -4.93
C GLN A 67 -4.34 -31.74 -6.46
N THR A 68 -3.79 -32.85 -6.93
CA THR A 68 -3.70 -33.18 -8.35
C THR A 68 -4.53 -34.43 -8.60
N GLN A 69 -5.51 -34.33 -9.49
CA GLN A 69 -6.34 -35.47 -9.92
C GLN A 69 -6.41 -35.49 -11.44
N GLU A 70 -6.15 -36.66 -12.05
CA GLU A 70 -6.27 -36.85 -13.51
C GLU A 70 -5.56 -35.76 -14.34
N GLY A 71 -4.36 -35.35 -13.90
CA GLY A 71 -3.55 -34.32 -14.57
C GLY A 71 -4.03 -32.87 -14.37
N SER A 72 -5.09 -32.63 -13.60
CA SER A 72 -5.58 -31.30 -13.25
C SER A 72 -5.28 -30.96 -11.78
N SER A 73 -4.57 -29.85 -11.54
CA SER A 73 -4.33 -29.32 -10.19
C SER A 73 -5.46 -28.39 -9.76
N PHE A 74 -5.94 -28.58 -8.54
CA PHE A 74 -6.90 -27.70 -7.88
C PHE A 74 -6.48 -27.45 -6.42
N THR A 75 -7.01 -26.38 -5.86
CA THR A 75 -6.77 -25.99 -4.48
C THR A 75 -8.02 -26.21 -3.65
N ILE A 76 -7.88 -26.92 -2.54
CA ILE A 76 -8.92 -26.99 -1.51
C ILE A 76 -8.62 -25.93 -0.46
N ILE A 77 -9.61 -25.11 -0.19
CA ILE A 77 -9.56 -23.99 0.74
C ILE A 77 -10.43 -24.38 1.94
N HIS A 78 -9.84 -24.57 3.10
CA HIS A 78 -10.55 -24.91 4.32
C HIS A 78 -10.89 -23.65 5.11
N MET A 79 -12.14 -23.51 5.49
CA MET A 79 -12.68 -22.35 6.19
C MET A 79 -12.78 -22.62 7.70
N GLU A 80 -12.81 -21.57 8.52
CA GLU A 80 -12.93 -21.73 9.99
C GLU A 80 -14.28 -22.30 10.45
N ASP A 81 -15.34 -22.10 9.66
CA ASP A 81 -16.68 -22.65 9.90
C ASP A 81 -16.81 -24.14 9.50
N GLY A 82 -15.72 -24.75 9.00
CA GLY A 82 -15.67 -26.13 8.54
C GLY A 82 -16.03 -26.33 7.06
N ALA A 83 -16.48 -25.28 6.35
CA ALA A 83 -16.71 -25.35 4.92
C ALA A 83 -15.41 -25.57 4.16
N SER A 84 -15.51 -26.14 2.95
CA SER A 84 -14.37 -26.30 2.04
C SER A 84 -14.75 -25.83 0.64
N ILE A 85 -13.85 -25.07 0.01
CA ILE A 85 -14.05 -24.53 -1.34
C ILE A 85 -12.99 -25.13 -2.26
N LYS A 86 -13.44 -25.72 -3.38
CA LYS A 86 -12.57 -26.20 -4.45
C LYS A 86 -12.37 -25.09 -5.49
N ALA A 87 -11.13 -24.70 -5.72
CA ALA A 87 -10.78 -23.61 -6.63
C ALA A 87 -9.78 -24.04 -7.70
N LYS A 88 -9.96 -23.52 -8.92
CA LYS A 88 -9.01 -23.69 -10.03
C LYS A 88 -7.80 -22.76 -9.91
N ALA A 89 -7.97 -21.64 -9.22
CA ALA A 89 -6.93 -20.65 -8.95
C ALA A 89 -7.13 -20.11 -7.54
N LEU A 90 -6.05 -19.77 -6.85
CA LEU A 90 -6.10 -19.06 -5.58
C LEU A 90 -5.12 -17.89 -5.59
N ILE A 91 -5.61 -16.69 -5.30
CA ILE A 91 -4.79 -15.50 -5.10
C ILE A 91 -5.00 -15.07 -3.65
N GLY A 92 -3.96 -15.18 -2.83
CA GLY A 92 -3.99 -14.72 -1.45
C GLY A 92 -3.90 -13.19 -1.37
N CYS A 93 -5.02 -12.56 -1.02
CA CYS A 93 -5.12 -11.12 -0.72
C CYS A 93 -5.44 -10.88 0.77
N ASP A 94 -5.04 -11.82 1.64
CA ASP A 94 -5.38 -11.93 3.05
C ASP A 94 -4.43 -11.12 3.97
N GLY A 95 -3.79 -10.10 3.42
CA GLY A 95 -3.05 -9.07 4.15
C GLY A 95 -1.76 -9.55 4.84
N VAL A 96 -1.27 -8.71 5.75
CA VAL A 96 0.04 -8.88 6.43
C VAL A 96 0.18 -10.25 7.11
N HIS A 97 -0.90 -10.85 7.61
CA HIS A 97 -0.87 -12.13 8.32
C HIS A 97 -1.27 -13.32 7.44
N SER A 98 -1.04 -13.20 6.13
CA SER A 98 -1.49 -14.15 5.12
C SER A 98 -1.18 -15.62 5.43
N VAL A 99 -2.21 -16.45 5.36
CA VAL A 99 -2.16 -17.91 5.38
C VAL A 99 -1.53 -18.42 4.09
N VAL A 100 -1.89 -17.81 2.94
CA VAL A 100 -1.42 -18.22 1.62
C VAL A 100 0.07 -17.94 1.45
N ALA A 101 0.55 -16.77 1.90
CA ALA A 101 1.98 -16.42 1.88
C ALA A 101 2.82 -17.40 2.71
N ARG A 102 2.33 -17.76 3.91
CA ARG A 102 2.99 -18.77 4.76
C ARG A 102 3.02 -20.14 4.09
N TRP A 103 1.93 -20.55 3.43
CA TRP A 103 1.89 -21.81 2.70
C TRP A 103 2.88 -21.84 1.52
N LEU A 104 3.12 -20.70 0.85
CA LEU A 104 4.16 -20.55 -0.17
C LEU A 104 5.59 -20.58 0.39
N GLY A 105 5.74 -20.59 1.72
CA GLY A 105 7.06 -20.57 2.39
C GLY A 105 7.64 -19.18 2.56
N LEU A 106 6.85 -18.11 2.38
CA LEU A 106 7.30 -16.76 2.70
C LEU A 106 7.39 -16.60 4.22
N THR A 107 8.44 -15.95 4.68
CA THR A 107 8.70 -15.69 6.11
C THR A 107 7.58 -14.86 6.75
N ALA A 108 7.50 -14.79 8.07
CA ALA A 108 6.56 -13.87 8.71
C ALA A 108 7.05 -12.41 8.54
N PRO A 109 6.16 -11.43 8.31
CA PRO A 109 6.56 -10.02 8.35
C PRO A 109 7.11 -9.63 9.72
N VAL A 110 8.08 -8.72 9.71
CA VAL A 110 8.75 -8.21 10.90
C VAL A 110 8.19 -6.88 11.33
N ASN A 111 8.15 -6.64 12.65
CA ASN A 111 7.83 -5.33 13.19
C ASN A 111 9.02 -4.40 12.98
N SER A 112 8.80 -3.22 12.39
CA SER A 112 9.84 -2.21 12.18
C SER A 112 10.28 -1.47 13.44
N GLY A 113 9.71 -1.78 14.61
CA GLY A 113 9.92 -1.06 15.87
C GLY A 113 9.16 0.25 15.96
N ARG A 114 8.24 0.51 15.01
CA ARG A 114 7.47 1.75 14.90
C ARG A 114 5.98 1.46 14.92
N TRP A 115 5.22 2.42 15.44
CA TRP A 115 3.77 2.39 15.50
C TRP A 115 3.20 3.57 14.74
N ALA A 116 2.03 3.38 14.14
CA ALA A 116 1.26 4.46 13.56
C ALA A 116 -0.08 4.62 14.26
N VAL A 117 -0.40 5.87 14.58
CA VAL A 117 -1.73 6.36 14.93
C VAL A 117 -2.28 7.08 13.72
N ARG A 118 -3.53 6.79 13.36
CA ARG A 118 -4.21 7.44 12.22
C ARG A 118 -5.62 7.81 12.63
N GLY A 119 -6.13 8.91 12.09
CA GLY A 119 -7.48 9.36 12.35
C GLY A 119 -8.03 10.23 11.24
N LEU A 120 -9.34 10.45 11.33
CA LEU A 120 -10.07 11.43 10.55
C LEU A 120 -10.39 12.62 11.45
N ALA A 121 -10.04 13.83 11.01
CA ALA A 121 -10.48 15.06 11.64
C ALA A 121 -11.64 15.66 10.86
N VAL A 122 -12.68 16.10 11.57
CA VAL A 122 -13.92 16.60 10.99
C VAL A 122 -14.14 18.06 11.38
N PHE A 123 -14.34 18.91 10.38
CA PHE A 123 -14.59 20.34 10.49
C PHE A 123 -15.95 20.63 9.83
N PRO A 124 -17.06 20.63 10.58
CA PRO A 124 -18.40 20.83 10.02
C PRO A 124 -18.56 22.12 9.22
N ASP A 125 -17.89 23.19 9.65
CA ASP A 125 -17.91 24.51 9.00
C ASP A 125 -16.78 24.71 7.97
N GLY A 126 -16.04 23.64 7.65
CA GLY A 126 -14.89 23.65 6.76
C GLY A 126 -13.56 23.94 7.48
N HIS A 127 -12.49 23.31 7.02
CA HIS A 127 -11.18 23.42 7.67
C HIS A 127 -10.36 24.64 7.21
N GLY A 128 -10.73 25.28 6.09
CA GLY A 128 -10.09 26.50 5.57
C GLY A 128 -8.61 26.34 5.19
N LEU A 129 -8.19 25.11 4.85
CA LEU A 129 -6.84 24.81 4.37
C LEU A 129 -6.92 24.58 2.86
N ASN A 130 -5.84 24.84 2.14
CA ASN A 130 -5.73 24.38 0.76
C ASN A 130 -5.66 22.84 0.76
N HIS A 131 -6.07 22.17 -0.33
CA HIS A 131 -6.04 20.70 -0.47
C HIS A 131 -4.61 20.10 -0.55
N GLU A 132 -3.62 20.77 0.05
CA GLU A 132 -2.23 20.33 0.08
C GLU A 132 -1.96 19.40 1.27
N SER A 133 -1.25 18.30 1.01
CA SER A 133 -0.75 17.42 2.06
C SER A 133 0.51 17.98 2.73
N GLN A 134 0.57 17.92 4.05
CA GLN A 134 1.71 18.41 4.84
C GLN A 134 2.30 17.31 5.72
N GLN A 135 3.62 17.32 5.83
CA GLN A 135 4.36 16.44 6.73
C GLN A 135 5.24 17.24 7.68
N PHE A 136 5.31 16.77 8.91
CA PHE A 136 6.13 17.29 9.97
C PHE A 136 7.05 16.20 10.50
N VAL A 137 8.32 16.54 10.64
CA VAL A 137 9.36 15.62 11.11
C VAL A 137 10.07 16.23 12.31
N THR A 138 10.18 15.43 13.37
CA THR A 138 10.97 15.71 14.58
C THR A 138 11.72 14.44 15.02
N ILE A 139 12.56 14.52 16.06
CA ILE A 139 13.38 13.40 16.52
C ILE A 139 12.48 12.25 16.96
N GLY A 140 12.56 11.11 16.26
CA GLY A 140 11.81 9.90 16.59
C GLY A 140 10.30 9.94 16.34
N LYS A 141 9.76 11.03 15.74
CA LYS A 141 8.35 11.15 15.38
C LYS A 141 8.17 11.76 13.98
N ARG A 142 7.21 11.23 13.24
CA ARG A 142 6.77 11.77 11.95
C ARG A 142 5.26 11.92 11.97
N ALA A 143 4.76 13.09 11.63
CA ALA A 143 3.35 13.35 11.56
C ALA A 143 2.98 13.98 10.22
N GLY A 144 1.71 13.93 9.87
CA GLY A 144 1.23 14.62 8.68
C GLY A 144 -0.27 14.55 8.57
N PHE A 145 -0.78 15.33 7.65
CA PHE A 145 -2.19 15.31 7.29
C PHE A 145 -2.38 15.55 5.80
N ALA A 146 -3.53 15.11 5.29
CA ALA A 146 -3.94 15.23 3.91
C ALA A 146 -5.45 15.52 3.88
N PRO A 147 -5.88 16.69 3.39
CA PRO A 147 -7.29 16.98 3.18
C PRO A 147 -7.93 15.97 2.23
N ILE A 148 -9.10 15.44 2.59
CA ILE A 148 -9.91 14.55 1.75
C ILE A 148 -10.93 15.37 0.96
N ASN A 149 -11.57 16.32 1.64
CA ASN A 149 -12.51 17.32 1.11
C ASN A 149 -12.47 18.55 2.04
N ASP A 150 -13.34 19.54 1.81
CA ASP A 150 -13.38 20.81 2.56
C ASP A 150 -13.64 20.66 4.07
N ASN A 151 -14.19 19.52 4.49
CA ASN A 151 -14.63 19.28 5.86
C ASN A 151 -13.80 18.22 6.57
N GLU A 152 -13.09 17.36 5.84
CA GLU A 152 -12.48 16.16 6.39
C GLU A 152 -10.99 16.07 6.06
N ILE A 153 -10.19 15.77 7.08
CA ILE A 153 -8.74 15.65 6.97
C ILE A 153 -8.29 14.30 7.50
N TYR A 154 -7.60 13.51 6.68
CA TYR A 154 -6.84 12.36 7.16
C TYR A 154 -5.56 12.84 7.84
N TRP A 155 -5.24 12.31 9.02
CA TRP A 155 -3.97 12.58 9.68
C TRP A 155 -3.33 11.32 10.22
N PHE A 156 -2.01 11.38 10.41
CA PHE A 156 -1.23 10.30 10.99
C PHE A 156 -0.09 10.81 11.87
N LEU A 157 0.29 9.97 12.82
CA LEU A 157 1.52 10.06 13.61
C LEU A 157 2.22 8.71 13.58
N VAL A 158 3.52 8.71 13.34
CA VAL A 158 4.41 7.55 13.46
C VAL A 158 5.45 7.82 14.52
N CYS A 159 5.62 6.90 15.47
CA CYS A 159 6.58 7.00 16.57
C CYS A 159 7.15 5.63 16.99
N LYS A 160 8.17 5.63 17.85
CA LYS A 160 8.84 4.42 18.36
C LYS A 160 8.25 3.82 19.66
N PHE A 161 7.27 4.48 20.29
CA PHE A 161 6.68 4.03 21.56
C PHE A 161 5.21 3.62 21.38
N SER A 162 4.77 2.65 22.17
CA SER A 162 3.44 2.02 22.06
C SER A 162 2.40 2.50 23.10
N SER A 163 2.62 3.62 23.81
CA SER A 163 1.66 4.03 24.84
C SER A 163 0.39 4.62 24.22
N LYS A 164 -0.76 4.09 24.60
CA LYS A 164 -2.11 4.54 24.22
C LYS A 164 -2.51 5.88 24.89
N GLU A 165 -1.56 6.65 25.40
CA GLU A 165 -1.87 7.89 26.11
C GLU A 165 -2.25 9.00 25.12
N VAL A 166 -3.56 9.21 25.07
CA VAL A 166 -4.37 10.35 24.64
C VAL A 166 -3.63 11.45 23.85
N THR A 167 -4.11 11.60 22.61
CA THR A 167 -3.92 12.63 21.57
C THR A 167 -3.19 13.92 21.95
N ASP A 168 -3.49 14.52 23.10
CA ASP A 168 -2.90 15.79 23.51
C ASP A 168 -1.40 15.70 23.74
N ASN A 169 -0.88 14.57 24.26
CA ASN A 169 0.57 14.37 24.45
C ASN A 169 1.30 14.02 23.15
N LEU A 170 0.59 13.41 22.20
CA LEU A 170 1.16 12.92 20.94
C LEU A 170 1.51 14.06 19.98
N ALA A 171 0.72 15.14 20.01
CA ALA A 171 0.86 16.27 19.11
C ALA A 171 1.66 17.46 19.68
N LYS A 172 2.04 17.48 20.97
CA LYS A 172 2.67 18.65 21.64
C LYS A 172 3.94 19.16 20.97
N ASP A 173 4.68 18.26 20.34
CA ASP A 173 5.96 18.58 19.69
C ASP A 173 5.81 19.06 18.23
N PHE A 174 4.57 19.27 17.78
CA PHE A 174 4.25 19.67 16.40
C PHE A 174 3.65 21.07 16.32
N PRO A 175 3.56 21.68 15.12
CA PRO A 175 2.99 23.02 14.96
C PRO A 175 1.53 23.11 15.42
N PRO A 176 1.06 24.29 15.87
CA PRO A 176 -0.33 24.51 16.30
C PRO A 176 -1.39 24.04 15.28
N LEU A 177 -1.08 24.11 13.98
CA LEU A 177 -1.93 23.60 12.91
C LEU A 177 -2.16 22.09 13.03
N TYR A 178 -1.10 21.30 13.26
CA TYR A 178 -1.23 19.86 13.43
C TYR A 178 -1.99 19.51 14.72
N LEU A 179 -1.74 20.25 15.82
CA LEU A 179 -2.53 20.09 17.05
C LEU A 179 -4.02 20.34 16.79
N ARG A 180 -4.36 21.42 16.07
CA ARG A 180 -5.76 21.72 15.71
C ARG A 180 -6.41 20.57 14.96
N VAL A 181 -5.72 19.99 13.97
CA VAL A 181 -6.23 18.82 13.22
C VAL A 181 -6.48 17.64 14.15
N VAL A 182 -5.51 17.28 15.00
CA VAL A 182 -5.66 16.17 15.94
C VAL A 182 -6.78 16.42 16.96
N GLN A 183 -6.99 17.67 17.41
CA GLN A 183 -8.06 18.03 18.34
C GLN A 183 -9.47 17.87 17.75
N HIS A 184 -9.62 17.98 16.44
CA HIS A 184 -10.90 17.78 15.73
C HIS A 184 -11.09 16.33 15.27
N SER A 185 -10.29 15.40 15.81
CA SER A 185 -10.41 13.98 15.43
C SER A 185 -11.74 13.39 15.87
N ASP A 186 -12.40 12.69 14.96
CA ASP A 186 -13.39 11.70 15.34
C ASP A 186 -12.66 10.51 15.98
N LEU A 187 -12.77 10.42 17.31
CA LEU A 187 -12.10 9.40 18.11
C LEU A 187 -12.51 7.97 17.72
N SER A 188 -13.71 7.78 17.13
CA SER A 188 -14.18 6.48 16.66
C SER A 188 -13.40 5.94 15.46
N THR A 189 -12.72 6.83 14.73
CA THR A 189 -11.89 6.49 13.56
C THR A 189 -10.43 6.18 13.92
N LEU A 190 -10.03 6.38 15.19
CA LEU A 190 -8.64 6.23 15.59
C LEU A 190 -8.18 4.78 15.49
N THR A 191 -7.08 4.58 14.75
CA THR A 191 -6.44 3.27 14.61
C THR A 191 -5.00 3.33 15.06
N TRP A 192 -4.59 2.30 15.82
CA TRP A 192 -3.25 2.11 16.32
C TRP A 192 -2.72 0.79 15.79
N ALA A 193 -1.62 0.82 15.04
CA ALA A 193 -1.07 -0.39 14.46
C ALA A 193 0.46 -0.39 14.47
N PRO A 194 1.11 -1.52 14.77
CA PRO A 194 2.53 -1.68 14.53
C PRO A 194 2.79 -1.61 13.02
N LEU A 195 3.90 -1.02 12.63
CA LEU A 195 4.33 -0.95 11.25
C LEU A 195 5.11 -2.22 10.91
N MET A 196 4.48 -3.09 10.12
CA MET A 196 5.01 -4.37 9.68
C MET A 196 5.67 -4.23 8.31
N SER A 197 6.74 -4.97 8.07
CA SER A 197 7.38 -5.06 6.76
C SER A 197 7.87 -6.46 6.50
N ARG A 198 7.86 -6.89 5.24
CA ARG A 198 8.63 -8.05 4.78
C ARG A 198 10.04 -7.62 4.39
N PHE A 199 10.98 -8.56 4.33
CA PHE A 199 12.28 -8.26 3.77
C PHE A 199 12.31 -8.43 2.24
N PRO A 200 13.02 -7.57 1.50
CA PRO A 200 13.08 -7.65 0.03
C PRO A 200 13.62 -8.99 -0.49
N TRP A 201 14.54 -9.64 0.22
CA TRP A 201 15.13 -10.92 -0.20
C TRP A 201 14.13 -12.07 -0.23
N ASP A 202 13.08 -12.03 0.60
CA ASP A 202 12.00 -13.01 0.56
C ASP A 202 11.30 -12.98 -0.81
N LEU A 203 11.23 -11.80 -1.45
CA LEU A 203 10.66 -11.66 -2.79
C LEU A 203 11.67 -12.02 -3.88
N ILE A 204 12.91 -11.55 -3.73
CA ILE A 204 13.94 -11.71 -4.76
C ILE A 204 14.31 -13.18 -4.94
N PHE A 205 14.38 -13.95 -3.85
CA PHE A 205 14.83 -15.34 -3.88
C PHE A 205 13.72 -16.34 -3.54
N GLY A 206 12.59 -15.89 -2.98
CA GLY A 206 11.49 -16.78 -2.62
C GLY A 206 10.64 -17.25 -3.81
N SER A 207 9.84 -18.28 -3.54
CA SER A 207 8.79 -18.73 -4.44
C SER A 207 7.52 -17.92 -4.20
N LEU A 208 7.06 -17.18 -5.21
CA LEU A 208 5.91 -16.29 -5.13
C LEU A 208 4.64 -16.91 -5.72
N SER A 209 4.77 -18.08 -6.33
CA SER A 209 3.68 -18.85 -6.89
C SER A 209 4.05 -20.34 -6.85
N LYS A 210 3.05 -21.20 -6.67
CA LYS A 210 3.21 -22.66 -6.76
C LYS A 210 1.99 -23.24 -7.45
N GLY A 211 2.17 -23.68 -8.69
CA GLY A 211 1.06 -24.10 -9.54
C GLY A 211 0.05 -22.97 -9.73
N ASN A 212 -1.20 -23.24 -9.39
CA ASN A 212 -2.33 -22.33 -9.52
C ASN A 212 -2.54 -21.38 -8.33
N ILE A 213 -1.54 -21.24 -7.44
CA ILE A 213 -1.61 -20.44 -6.21
C ILE A 213 -0.57 -19.33 -6.24
N THR A 214 -0.96 -18.10 -5.90
CA THR A 214 -0.06 -16.95 -5.69
C THR A 214 -0.62 -15.98 -4.63
N VAL A 215 0.05 -14.86 -4.40
CA VAL A 215 -0.35 -13.80 -3.43
C VAL A 215 -0.21 -12.42 -4.07
N ALA A 216 -0.99 -11.46 -3.58
CA ALA A 216 -0.97 -10.06 -4.03
C ALA A 216 -1.15 -9.09 -2.85
N GLY A 217 -0.80 -7.82 -3.06
CA GLY A 217 -0.93 -6.78 -2.02
C GLY A 217 -0.09 -7.06 -0.78
N ASP A 218 -0.63 -6.73 0.39
CA ASP A 218 0.06 -6.88 1.68
C ASP A 218 0.33 -8.35 2.07
N ALA A 219 -0.27 -9.34 1.40
CA ALA A 219 0.14 -10.74 1.56
C ALA A 219 1.52 -10.99 0.95
N LEU A 220 1.80 -10.35 -0.18
CA LEU A 220 3.07 -10.45 -0.90
C LEU A 220 4.12 -9.51 -0.31
N TYR A 221 3.84 -8.21 -0.21
CA TYR A 221 4.84 -7.17 0.07
C TYR A 221 4.43 -6.19 1.18
N PRO A 222 4.03 -6.66 2.38
CA PRO A 222 3.71 -5.72 3.45
C PRO A 222 4.91 -4.79 3.68
N MET A 223 4.66 -3.49 3.71
CA MET A 223 5.69 -2.46 3.78
C MET A 223 5.27 -1.33 4.71
N THR A 224 6.24 -0.58 5.20
CA THR A 224 5.96 0.60 6.02
C THR A 224 5.31 1.70 5.15
N PRO A 225 4.44 2.56 5.72
CA PRO A 225 3.65 3.53 4.96
C PRO A 225 4.47 4.76 4.54
N ASP A 226 5.80 4.71 4.57
CA ASP A 226 6.66 5.88 4.42
C ASP A 226 6.71 6.43 2.99
N LEU A 227 6.29 5.64 1.99
CA LEU A 227 6.06 6.10 0.62
C LEU A 227 4.57 6.24 0.25
N GLY A 228 3.65 5.82 1.11
CA GLY A 228 2.21 5.84 0.82
C GLY A 228 1.77 4.93 -0.35
N GLN A 229 2.58 3.93 -0.74
CA GLN A 229 2.36 3.14 -1.97
C GLN A 229 1.64 1.79 -1.78
N GLY A 230 1.39 1.32 -0.55
CA GLY A 230 0.84 -0.02 -0.32
C GLY A 230 -0.49 -0.27 -1.06
N GLY A 231 -1.45 0.66 -0.91
CA GLY A 231 -2.75 0.56 -1.59
C GLY A 231 -2.63 0.67 -3.12
N CYS A 232 -1.84 1.62 -3.61
CA CYS A 232 -1.59 1.78 -5.05
C CYS A 232 -0.96 0.52 -5.65
N ALA A 233 0.03 -0.07 -4.98
CA ALA A 233 0.69 -1.29 -5.43
C ALA A 233 -0.28 -2.49 -5.47
N ALA A 234 -1.22 -2.58 -4.52
CA ALA A 234 -2.25 -3.61 -4.55
C ALA A 234 -3.20 -3.46 -5.76
N LEU A 235 -3.52 -2.22 -6.14
CA LEU A 235 -4.27 -1.95 -7.38
C LEU A 235 -3.43 -2.25 -8.63
N GLU A 236 -2.13 -1.94 -8.63
CA GLU A 236 -1.21 -2.33 -9.70
C GLU A 236 -1.23 -3.86 -9.88
N ASP A 237 -1.21 -4.63 -8.79
CA ASP A 237 -1.29 -6.09 -8.84
C ASP A 237 -2.60 -6.59 -9.46
N ALA A 238 -3.73 -5.97 -9.12
CA ALA A 238 -5.03 -6.35 -9.67
C ALA A 238 -5.04 -6.21 -11.21
N VAL A 239 -4.49 -5.11 -11.73
CA VAL A 239 -4.36 -4.88 -13.19
C VAL A 239 -3.42 -5.89 -13.83
N VAL A 240 -2.24 -6.11 -13.25
CA VAL A 240 -1.23 -7.03 -13.82
C VAL A 240 -1.71 -8.49 -13.77
N LEU A 241 -2.37 -8.91 -12.69
CA LEU A 241 -3.05 -10.21 -12.59
C LEU A 241 -4.13 -10.35 -13.67
N GLY A 242 -5.01 -9.35 -13.78
CA GLY A 242 -6.07 -9.30 -14.77
C GLY A 242 -5.54 -9.44 -16.19
N ARG A 243 -4.40 -8.81 -16.51
CA ARG A 243 -3.73 -8.95 -17.81
C ARG A 243 -3.19 -10.35 -18.06
N HIS A 244 -2.44 -10.93 -17.11
CA HIS A 244 -1.85 -12.27 -17.31
C HIS A 244 -2.89 -13.39 -17.38
N ILE A 245 -3.93 -13.32 -16.55
CA ILE A 245 -5.03 -14.29 -16.52
C ILE A 245 -6.00 -14.04 -17.68
N GLY A 246 -6.35 -12.79 -17.96
CA GLY A 246 -7.28 -12.40 -19.04
C GLY A 246 -6.74 -12.79 -20.42
N ASN A 247 -5.45 -12.58 -20.69
CA ASN A 247 -4.80 -13.03 -21.93
C ASN A 247 -4.89 -14.54 -22.12
N LEU A 248 -4.82 -15.30 -21.03
CA LEU A 248 -5.01 -16.75 -21.07
C LEU A 248 -6.45 -17.13 -21.44
N ASN A 249 -7.42 -16.43 -20.84
CA ASN A 249 -8.84 -16.65 -21.09
C ASN A 249 -9.20 -16.35 -22.55
N ILE A 250 -8.73 -15.22 -23.09
CA ILE A 250 -9.00 -14.80 -24.48
C ILE A 250 -8.43 -15.80 -25.48
N ARG A 251 -7.17 -16.21 -25.32
CA ARG A 251 -6.52 -17.17 -26.23
C ARG A 251 -7.24 -18.51 -26.29
N ASN A 252 -7.79 -18.95 -25.17
CA ASN A 252 -8.42 -20.26 -25.05
C ASN A 252 -9.95 -20.24 -25.09
N LYS A 253 -10.57 -19.04 -25.22
CA LYS A 253 -12.02 -18.78 -25.08
C LYS A 253 -12.65 -19.26 -23.76
N ARG A 254 -11.83 -19.71 -22.79
CA ARG A 254 -12.21 -20.16 -21.46
C ARG A 254 -10.98 -20.13 -20.54
N LEU A 255 -11.21 -20.07 -19.24
CA LEU A 255 -10.13 -20.24 -18.25
C LEU A 255 -9.64 -21.69 -18.28
N VAL A 256 -8.39 -21.89 -18.66
CA VAL A 256 -7.73 -23.20 -18.67
C VAL A 256 -6.94 -23.37 -17.38
N ALA A 257 -7.34 -24.37 -16.57
CA ALA A 257 -6.64 -24.72 -15.34
C ALA A 257 -5.35 -25.51 -15.63
N GLY A 258 -4.54 -25.75 -14.58
CA GLY A 258 -3.28 -26.48 -14.70
C GLY A 258 -2.12 -25.61 -15.20
N GLU A 259 -1.21 -26.21 -15.97
CA GLU A 259 0.03 -25.58 -16.44
C GLU A 259 -0.15 -24.20 -17.09
N PRO A 260 -1.16 -23.95 -17.95
CA PRO A 260 -1.32 -22.64 -18.58
C PRO A 260 -1.58 -21.54 -17.55
N LEU A 261 -2.45 -21.80 -16.57
CA LEU A 261 -2.73 -20.86 -15.47
C LEU A 261 -1.51 -20.70 -14.56
N ALA A 262 -0.83 -21.79 -14.21
CA ALA A 262 0.38 -21.72 -13.39
C ALA A 262 1.44 -20.81 -14.03
N GLY A 263 1.68 -20.98 -15.33
CA GLY A 263 2.59 -20.12 -16.08
C GLY A 263 2.14 -18.66 -16.16
N ALA A 264 0.84 -18.38 -16.13
CA ALA A 264 0.33 -17.00 -16.06
C ALA A 264 0.60 -16.34 -14.70
N LEU A 265 0.40 -17.06 -13.61
CA LEU A 265 0.71 -16.57 -12.27
C LEU A 265 2.22 -16.39 -12.07
N GLU A 266 3.04 -17.29 -12.63
CA GLU A 266 4.50 -17.14 -12.61
C GLU A 266 4.94 -15.86 -13.36
N ARG A 267 4.36 -15.57 -14.52
CA ARG A 267 4.65 -14.33 -15.26
C ARG A 267 4.25 -13.08 -14.46
N TYR A 268 3.08 -13.10 -13.81
CA TYR A 268 2.65 -12.04 -12.89
C TYR A 268 3.69 -11.82 -11.80
N THR A 269 4.09 -12.87 -11.09
CA THR A 269 5.03 -12.72 -9.97
C THR A 269 6.42 -12.28 -10.43
N LYS A 270 6.89 -12.75 -11.58
CA LYS A 270 8.17 -12.32 -12.18
C LYS A 270 8.17 -10.83 -12.50
N GLU A 271 7.07 -10.31 -13.05
CA GLU A 271 6.91 -8.89 -13.35
C GLU A 271 6.87 -8.04 -12.08
N ARG A 272 6.15 -8.50 -11.04
CA ARG A 272 5.95 -7.74 -9.80
C ARG A 272 7.11 -7.85 -8.81
N ARG A 273 7.96 -8.89 -8.91
CA ARG A 273 9.06 -9.18 -7.96
C ARG A 273 9.94 -7.97 -7.64
N TRP A 274 10.55 -7.38 -8.67
CA TRP A 274 11.49 -6.27 -8.47
C TRP A 274 10.79 -4.96 -8.11
N ARG A 275 9.58 -4.76 -8.63
CA ARG A 275 8.75 -3.61 -8.29
C ARG A 275 8.40 -3.61 -6.80
N ALA A 276 7.88 -4.72 -6.30
CA ALA A 276 7.53 -4.89 -4.90
C ALA A 276 8.77 -4.83 -3.97
N ALA A 277 9.88 -5.49 -4.33
CA ALA A 277 11.12 -5.42 -3.56
C ALA A 277 11.68 -3.98 -3.45
N THR A 278 11.60 -3.21 -4.55
CA THR A 278 11.99 -1.79 -4.57
C THR A 278 11.11 -0.96 -3.65
N LEU A 279 9.79 -1.17 -3.67
CA LEU A 279 8.85 -0.44 -2.80
C LEU A 279 9.06 -0.72 -1.31
N ILE A 280 9.28 -1.98 -0.93
CA ILE A 280 9.63 -2.37 0.44
C ILE A 280 10.90 -1.64 0.87
N THR A 281 11.95 -1.73 0.05
CA THR A 281 13.27 -1.13 0.33
C THR A 281 13.17 0.39 0.46
N GLY A 282 12.52 1.04 -0.51
CA GLY A 282 12.32 2.48 -0.54
C GLY A 282 11.53 2.96 0.67
N SER A 283 10.47 2.25 1.06
CA SER A 283 9.66 2.57 2.24
C SER A 283 10.47 2.45 3.54
N TYR A 284 11.25 1.38 3.69
CA TYR A 284 12.10 1.20 4.86
C TYR A 284 13.16 2.30 4.99
N LEU A 285 13.90 2.57 3.91
CA LEU A 285 14.93 3.61 3.88
C LEU A 285 14.34 5.00 4.12
N SER A 286 13.19 5.28 3.52
CA SER A 286 12.45 6.52 3.71
C SER A 286 12.07 6.74 5.18
N GLY A 287 11.55 5.71 5.84
CA GLY A 287 11.23 5.77 7.28
C GLY A 287 12.46 6.02 8.16
N TRP A 288 13.57 5.33 7.88
CA TRP A 288 14.82 5.48 8.62
C TRP A 288 15.40 6.89 8.50
N VAL A 289 15.47 7.41 7.27
CA VAL A 289 15.98 8.77 7.00
C VAL A 289 15.11 9.84 7.66
N GLN A 290 13.79 9.66 7.65
CA GLN A 290 12.86 10.64 8.19
C GLN A 290 12.81 10.65 9.72
N GLN A 291 13.13 9.55 10.42
CA GLN A 291 12.98 9.50 11.89
C GLN A 291 14.29 9.42 12.68
N ASP A 292 15.35 8.87 12.10
CA ASP A 292 16.59 8.52 12.81
C ASP A 292 17.83 9.30 12.34
N GLY A 293 17.68 10.22 11.39
CA GLY A 293 18.76 11.04 10.83
C GLY A 293 19.26 12.19 11.71
N SER A 294 19.57 11.95 12.99
CA SER A 294 19.89 13.01 13.97
C SER A 294 21.36 13.45 14.05
N GLY A 295 22.31 12.65 13.55
CA GLY A 295 23.75 13.00 13.52
C GLY A 295 24.13 13.97 12.40
N TRP A 296 25.21 14.75 12.55
CA TRP A 296 25.66 15.71 11.52
C TRP A 296 25.99 15.05 10.17
N TRP A 297 26.73 13.93 10.19
CA TRP A 297 26.96 13.09 9.01
C TRP A 297 25.67 12.53 8.42
N MET A 298 24.69 12.22 9.26
CA MET A 298 23.39 11.70 8.86
C MET A 298 22.50 12.77 8.24
N LYS A 299 22.57 14.02 8.71
CA LYS A 299 21.94 15.18 8.05
C LYS A 299 22.53 15.38 6.66
N PHE A 300 23.85 15.30 6.51
CA PHE A 300 24.50 15.36 5.18
C PHE A 300 24.05 14.20 4.27
N PHE A 301 24.08 12.95 4.75
CA PHE A 301 23.60 11.80 3.98
C PHE A 301 22.12 11.93 3.59
N ARG A 302 21.27 12.35 4.52
CA ARG A 302 19.85 12.64 4.27
C ARG A 302 19.68 13.73 3.21
N ASP A 303 20.29 14.89 3.41
CA ASP A 303 20.04 16.10 2.62
C ASP A 303 20.71 16.04 1.24
N VAL A 304 21.87 15.37 1.12
CA VAL A 304 22.67 15.32 -0.11
C VAL A 304 22.55 13.99 -0.85
N ILE A 305 22.55 12.85 -0.16
CA ILE A 305 22.57 11.53 -0.83
C ILE A 305 21.16 10.97 -0.96
N PHE A 306 20.37 10.97 0.11
CA PHE A 306 19.00 10.47 0.06
C PHE A 306 18.12 11.40 -0.77
N TYR A 307 17.90 12.66 -0.37
CA TYR A 307 16.96 13.53 -1.09
C TYR A 307 17.40 13.88 -2.52
N ARG A 308 18.70 14.00 -2.81
CA ARG A 308 19.18 14.42 -4.14
C ARG A 308 19.36 13.26 -5.12
N LEU A 309 19.88 12.11 -4.68
CA LEU A 309 20.25 10.99 -5.55
C LEU A 309 19.28 9.81 -5.43
N LEU A 310 19.02 9.34 -4.21
CA LEU A 310 18.22 8.13 -3.98
C LEU A 310 16.72 8.39 -4.09
N PHE A 311 16.23 9.47 -3.49
CA PHE A 311 14.83 9.86 -3.46
C PHE A 311 14.33 10.20 -4.85
N THR A 312 15.09 10.94 -5.66
CA THR A 312 14.76 11.17 -7.07
C THR A 312 14.58 9.88 -7.85
N ARG A 313 15.45 8.88 -7.63
CA ARG A 313 15.31 7.56 -8.25
C ARG A 313 14.10 6.80 -7.70
N ILE A 314 13.91 6.76 -6.39
CA ILE A 314 12.76 6.12 -5.71
C ILE A 314 11.43 6.77 -6.14
N PHE A 315 11.41 8.09 -6.34
CA PHE A 315 10.24 8.86 -6.74
C PHE A 315 9.89 8.62 -8.21
N ASN A 316 10.89 8.47 -9.09
CA ASN A 316 10.65 8.02 -10.47
C ASN A 316 10.04 6.61 -10.53
N PHE A 317 10.21 5.80 -9.47
CA PHE A 317 9.52 4.51 -9.36
C PHE A 317 8.11 4.63 -8.76
N ILE A 318 7.63 5.78 -8.28
CA ILE A 318 6.27 5.86 -7.74
C ILE A 318 5.23 5.59 -8.83
N GLN A 319 5.51 6.04 -10.04
CA GLN A 319 4.70 5.68 -11.21
C GLN A 319 5.08 4.29 -11.70
N TYR A 320 4.06 3.50 -12.02
CA TYR A 320 4.23 2.18 -12.59
C TYR A 320 3.22 2.01 -13.72
N ASP A 321 3.73 1.69 -14.91
CA ASP A 321 2.89 1.34 -16.04
C ASP A 321 2.49 -0.13 -15.94
N CYS A 322 1.23 -0.37 -15.60
CA CYS A 322 0.65 -1.72 -15.55
C CYS A 322 0.40 -2.33 -16.96
N GLY A 323 0.58 -1.53 -18.01
CA GLY A 323 0.17 -1.84 -19.37
C GLY A 323 -1.34 -1.84 -19.55
N VAL A 324 -1.78 -2.31 -20.72
CA VAL A 324 -3.20 -2.29 -21.13
C VAL A 324 -3.89 -3.60 -20.75
N LEU A 325 -5.07 -3.49 -20.12
CA LEU A 325 -5.94 -4.64 -19.89
C LEU A 325 -6.50 -5.14 -21.24
N PRO A 326 -6.51 -6.45 -21.48
CA PRO A 326 -7.04 -6.97 -22.72
C PRO A 326 -8.57 -6.85 -22.72
N PHE A 327 -9.14 -6.28 -23.78
CA PHE A 327 -10.60 -6.12 -23.90
C PHE A 327 -11.28 -7.47 -24.12
N LEU A 328 -12.16 -7.86 -23.19
CA LEU A 328 -13.13 -8.93 -23.42
C LEU A 328 -14.35 -8.30 -24.09
N ILE A 329 -14.53 -8.54 -25.38
CA ILE A 329 -15.82 -8.27 -26.02
C ILE A 329 -16.77 -9.36 -25.52
N TYR A 330 -17.54 -9.05 -24.48
CA TYR A 330 -18.71 -9.85 -24.13
C TYR A 330 -19.79 -9.52 -25.16
N SER A 331 -19.96 -10.39 -26.14
CA SER A 331 -21.21 -10.44 -26.90
C SER A 331 -22.28 -10.95 -25.93
N PHE A 332 -23.11 -10.05 -25.41
CA PHE A 332 -24.31 -10.40 -24.65
C PHE A 332 -25.34 -11.07 -25.54
#